data_AF-A0AAW6XGE3-F1
#
_entry.id   AF-A0AAW6XGE3-F1
#
_cell.length_a   1.000
_cell.length_b   1.000
_cell.length_c   1.000
_cell.angle_alpha   90.00
_cell.angle_beta   90.00
_cell.angle_gamma   90.00
#
_symmetry.space_group_name_H-M   'P 1'
#
loop_
_entity.id
_entity.type
_entity.pdbx_description
1 polymer ?
#
loop_
_entity_poly.entity_id
_entity_poly.type
_entity_poly.pdbx_seq_one_letter_code
_entity_poly.pdbx_strand_id
1 'polypeptide(L)'
;MENTNLPNASETIPNTLTLYRQLFNHLDLSAFNPSELLDLAALSAEQAEGLCHGLMLFGHLLQKAPQLDAEGWEQINHYLNATAHLVPALCNLYGRALREMETCG
;
A
#
# COMPACT_ATOMS: atom_id res chain seq x y z
N MET A 1 -34.29 13.38 33.52
CA MET A 1 -32.90 13.44 33.04
C MET A 1 -32.42 12.01 32.95
N GLU A 2 -32.31 11.47 31.74
CA GLU A 2 -31.54 10.25 31.51
C GLU A 2 -30.86 10.40 30.16
N ASN A 3 -29.57 10.72 30.21
CA ASN A 3 -28.70 10.87 29.04
C ASN A 3 -28.16 9.49 28.68
N THR A 4 -28.79 8.80 27.75
CA THR A 4 -28.19 7.64 27.08
C THR A 4 -27.23 8.13 26.01
N ASN A 5 -25.98 8.36 26.41
CA ASN A 5 -24.83 8.44 25.51
C ASN A 5 -24.74 7.14 24.71
N LEU A 6 -25.21 7.17 23.46
CA LEU A 6 -24.88 6.14 22.48
C LEU A 6 -23.40 6.33 22.07
N PRO A 7 -22.62 5.26 21.90
CA PRO A 7 -21.21 5.41 21.56
C PRO A 7 -21.12 6.02 20.16
N ASN A 8 -20.46 7.18 20.06
CA ASN A 8 -20.00 7.72 18.78
C ASN A 8 -18.81 6.87 18.30
N ALA A 9 -19.07 5.61 17.97
CA ALA A 9 -18.16 4.83 17.13
C ALA A 9 -18.47 5.25 15.71
N SER A 10 -17.88 6.36 15.28
CA SER A 10 -17.63 6.56 13.86
C SER A 10 -16.75 5.40 13.44
N GLU A 11 -17.35 4.29 13.01
CA GLU A 11 -16.65 3.24 12.29
C GLU A 11 -16.00 3.95 11.11
N THR A 12 -14.70 4.22 11.26
CA THR A 12 -13.89 4.83 10.22
C THR A 12 -13.92 3.84 9.07
N ILE A 13 -14.76 4.12 8.07
CA ILE A 13 -14.81 3.34 6.83
C ILE A 13 -13.35 3.22 6.37
N PRO A 14 -12.79 2.01 6.31
CA PRO A 14 -11.39 1.86 5.98
C PRO A 14 -11.18 2.47 4.59
N ASN A 15 -10.29 3.47 4.52
CA ASN A 15 -9.95 4.07 3.24
C ASN A 15 -9.49 2.96 2.29
N THR A 16 -9.72 3.12 0.98
CA THR A 16 -9.45 2.10 -0.03
C THR A 16 -8.01 1.56 0.07
N LEU A 17 -7.05 2.40 0.46
CA LEU A 17 -5.66 2.02 0.68
C LEU A 17 -5.47 1.03 1.84
N THR A 18 -6.20 1.23 2.94
CA THR A 18 -6.20 0.33 4.09
C THR A 18 -6.78 -1.03 3.72
N LEU A 19 -7.84 -1.04 2.90
CA LEU A 19 -8.41 -2.27 2.35
C LEU A 19 -7.43 -3.01 1.45
N TYR A 20 -6.75 -2.32 0.51
CA TYR A 20 -5.72 -2.94 -0.34
C TYR A 20 -4.58 -3.55 0.49
N ARG A 21 -4.09 -2.81 1.50
CA ARG A 21 -3.07 -3.33 2.41
C ARG A 21 -3.56 -4.59 3.15
N GLN A 22 -4.81 -4.59 3.62
CA GLN A 22 -5.40 -5.75 4.27
C GLN A 22 -5.49 -6.93 3.29
N LEU A 23 -5.94 -6.72 2.06
CA LEU A 23 -6.04 -7.77 1.04
C LEU A 23 -4.69 -8.43 0.77
N PHE A 24 -3.63 -7.64 0.53
CA PHE A 24 -2.29 -8.21 0.32
C PHE A 24 -1.81 -9.00 1.53
N ASN A 25 -2.06 -8.52 2.75
CA ASN A 25 -1.65 -9.19 3.97
C ASN A 25 -2.42 -10.49 4.26
N HIS A 26 -3.66 -10.62 3.76
CA HIS A 26 -4.51 -11.80 3.99
C HIS A 26 -4.58 -12.75 2.80
N LEU A 27 -3.86 -12.47 1.71
CA LEU A 27 -3.80 -13.37 0.56
C LEU A 27 -3.27 -14.74 1.02
N ASP A 28 -4.02 -15.81 0.78
CA ASP A 28 -3.61 -17.18 1.10
C ASP A 28 -2.64 -17.69 0.05
N LEU A 29 -1.36 -17.74 0.40
CA LEU A 29 -0.30 -18.10 -0.54
C LEU A 29 -0.17 -19.61 -0.74
N SER A 30 -0.75 -20.42 0.13
CA SER A 30 -0.67 -21.89 0.05
C SER A 30 -1.41 -22.47 -1.16
N ALA A 31 -2.31 -21.68 -1.77
CA ALA A 31 -3.05 -22.06 -2.97
C ALA A 31 -2.25 -21.86 -4.27
N PHE A 32 -1.10 -21.18 -4.22
CA PHE A 32 -0.30 -20.83 -5.39
C PHE A 32 0.82 -21.85 -5.63
N ASN A 33 1.12 -22.12 -6.89
CA ASN A 33 2.27 -22.94 -7.26
C ASN A 33 3.58 -22.12 -7.25
N PRO A 34 4.77 -22.76 -7.26
CA PRO A 34 6.04 -22.06 -7.17
C PRO A 34 6.28 -20.98 -8.25
N SER A 35 5.78 -21.19 -9.48
CA SER A 35 5.92 -20.19 -10.55
C SER A 35 5.06 -18.96 -10.26
N GLU A 36 3.83 -19.16 -9.78
CA GLU A 36 2.93 -18.06 -9.42
C GLU A 36 3.45 -17.27 -8.22
N LEU A 37 4.06 -17.96 -7.24
CA LEU A 37 4.71 -17.31 -6.10
C LEU A 37 5.92 -16.47 -6.53
N LEU A 38 6.72 -16.98 -7.47
CA LEU A 38 7.84 -16.23 -8.04
C LEU A 38 7.36 -14.99 -8.81
N ASP A 39 6.33 -15.13 -9.64
CA ASP A 39 5.73 -14.02 -10.38
C ASP A 39 5.13 -12.99 -9.42
N LEU A 40 4.43 -13.43 -8.37
CA LEU A 40 3.88 -12.56 -7.34
C LEU A 40 4.96 -11.80 -6.58
N ALA A 41 6.08 -12.44 -6.28
CA ALA A 41 7.24 -11.80 -5.67
C ALA A 41 7.83 -10.74 -6.62
N ALA A 42 8.09 -11.11 -7.88
CA ALA A 42 8.64 -10.19 -8.88
C ALA A 42 7.75 -8.95 -9.08
N LEU A 43 6.44 -9.16 -9.27
CA LEU A 43 5.47 -8.07 -9.41
C LEU A 43 5.41 -7.21 -8.16
N SER A 44 5.41 -7.81 -6.96
CA SER A 44 5.39 -7.05 -5.71
C SER A 44 6.62 -6.14 -5.57
N ALA A 45 7.80 -6.64 -5.92
CA ALA A 45 9.03 -5.86 -5.91
C ALA A 45 9.01 -4.74 -6.96
N GLU A 46 8.61 -5.03 -8.20
CA GLU A 46 8.50 -4.06 -9.28
C GLU A 46 7.54 -2.91 -8.93
N GLN A 47 6.37 -3.23 -8.37
CA GLN A 47 5.40 -2.20 -7.96
C GLN A 47 5.91 -1.36 -6.79
N ALA A 48 6.58 -1.97 -5.80
CA ALA A 48 7.17 -1.23 -4.70
C ALA A 48 8.28 -0.29 -5.20
N GLU A 49 9.10 -0.75 -6.14
CA GLU A 49 10.15 0.05 -6.78
C GLU A 49 9.54 1.21 -7.59
N GLY A 50 8.51 0.96 -8.39
CA GLY A 50 7.81 1.98 -9.17
C GLY A 50 7.21 3.10 -8.30
N LEU A 51 6.62 2.75 -7.16
CA LEU A 51 6.14 3.72 -6.17
C LEU A 51 7.29 4.54 -5.56
N CYS A 52 8.42 3.91 -5.25
CA CYS A 52 9.61 4.61 -4.76
C CYS A 52 10.20 5.57 -5.81
N HIS A 53 10.26 5.15 -7.09
CA HIS A 53 10.70 6.01 -8.19
C HIS A 53 9.77 7.19 -8.38
N GLY A 54 8.46 6.97 -8.29
CA GLY A 54 7.48 8.05 -8.34
C GLY A 54 7.70 9.07 -7.21
N LEU A 55 7.96 8.62 -5.98
CA LEU A 55 8.33 9.52 -4.87
C LEU A 55 9.57 10.37 -5.18
N MET A 56 10.62 9.78 -5.76
CA MET A 56 11.81 10.53 -6.15
C MET A 56 11.50 11.57 -7.23
N LEU A 57 10.72 11.20 -8.25
CA LEU A 57 10.28 12.12 -9.30
C LEU A 57 9.46 13.27 -8.71
N PHE A 58 8.53 12.98 -7.80
CA PHE A 58 7.75 14.00 -7.09
C PHE A 58 8.64 14.97 -6.31
N GLY A 59 9.64 14.46 -5.59
CA GLY A 59 10.62 15.30 -4.89
C GLY A 59 11.36 16.26 -5.82
N HIS A 60 11.77 15.79 -7.00
CA HIS A 60 12.41 16.63 -8.00
C HIS A 60 11.48 17.69 -8.61
N LEU A 61 10.20 17.34 -8.83
CA LEU A 61 9.22 18.28 -9.37
C LEU A 61 8.89 19.39 -8.36
N LEU A 62 8.75 19.05 -7.08
CA LEU A 62 8.53 20.01 -5.99
C LEU A 62 9.65 21.04 -5.89
N GLN A 63 10.90 20.63 -6.11
CA GLN A 63 12.04 21.57 -6.13
C GLN A 63 11.98 22.56 -7.29
N LYS A 64 11.42 22.16 -8.44
CA LYS A 64 11.35 22.98 -9.67
C LYS A 64 10.11 23.85 -9.74
N ALA A 65 9.02 23.45 -9.09
CA ALA A 65 7.74 24.15 -9.05
C ALA A 65 7.27 24.29 -7.59
N PRO A 66 7.86 25.23 -6.81
CA PRO A 66 7.58 25.34 -5.38
C PRO A 66 6.18 25.90 -5.07
N GLN A 67 5.48 26.43 -6.07
CA GLN A 67 4.13 26.99 -5.92
C GLN A 67 3.11 26.05 -6.51
N LEU A 68 2.59 25.16 -5.66
CA LEU A 68 1.41 24.36 -5.93
C LEU A 68 0.19 25.09 -5.39
N ASP A 69 -0.90 24.99 -6.15
CA ASP A 69 -2.23 25.35 -5.65
C ASP A 69 -2.76 24.26 -4.69
N ALA A 70 -3.96 24.47 -4.14
CA ALA A 70 -4.57 23.55 -3.19
C ALA A 70 -4.75 22.14 -3.78
N GLU A 71 -5.11 22.04 -5.07
CA GLU A 71 -5.30 20.77 -5.77
C GLU A 71 -3.97 20.02 -5.91
N GLY A 72 -2.89 20.71 -6.27
CA GLY A 72 -1.55 20.13 -6.33
C GLY A 72 -1.08 19.58 -4.98
N TRP A 73 -1.34 20.30 -3.88
CA TRP A 73 -1.04 19.81 -2.53
C TRP A 73 -1.89 18.60 -2.14
N GLU A 74 -3.17 18.60 -2.50
CA GLU A 74 -4.06 17.47 -2.24
C GLU A 74 -3.59 16.21 -2.96
N GLN A 75 -3.22 16.33 -4.24
CA GLN A 75 -2.73 15.21 -5.03
C GLN A 75 -1.42 14.62 -4.49
N ILE A 76 -0.52 15.48 -3.99
CA ILE A 76 0.70 15.03 -3.29
C ILE A 76 0.35 14.29 -2.01
N ASN A 77 -0.56 14.83 -1.20
CA ASN A 77 -0.98 14.15 0.01
C ASN A 77 -1.60 12.78 -0.28
N HIS A 78 -2.41 12.65 -1.34
CA HIS A 78 -2.96 11.37 -1.78
C HIS A 78 -1.87 10.39 -2.20
N TYR A 79 -0.90 10.83 -2.99
CA TYR A 79 0.20 9.97 -3.43
C TYR A 79 1.11 9.52 -2.28
N LEU A 80 1.45 10.44 -1.37
CA LEU A 80 2.24 10.13 -0.17
C LEU A 80 1.51 9.13 0.73
N ASN A 81 0.21 9.34 0.98
CA ASN A 81 -0.59 8.41 1.77
C ASN A 81 -0.69 7.04 1.09
N ALA A 82 -0.92 6.99 -0.22
CA ALA A 82 -0.94 5.74 -0.97
C ALA A 82 0.39 4.99 -0.83
N THR A 83 1.50 5.69 -1.00
CA THR A 83 2.84 5.09 -0.94
C THR A 83 3.17 4.58 0.46
N ALA A 84 2.82 5.34 1.51
CA ALA A 84 3.02 4.95 2.90
C ALA A 84 2.25 3.68 3.30
N HIS A 85 1.11 3.40 2.65
CA HIS A 85 0.34 2.18 2.88
C HIS A 85 0.75 1.02 1.97
N LEU A 86 0.99 1.28 0.68
CA LEU A 86 1.16 0.23 -0.33
C LEU A 86 2.58 -0.31 -0.38
N VAL A 87 3.63 0.53 -0.25
CA VAL A 87 5.02 0.04 -0.30
C VAL A 87 5.29 -1.01 0.78
N PRO A 88 4.95 -0.79 2.07
CA PRO A 88 5.14 -1.82 3.09
C PRO A 88 4.32 -3.09 2.83
N ALA A 89 3.11 -2.96 2.27
CA ALA A 89 2.24 -4.08 1.96
C ALA A 89 2.85 -4.97 0.85
N LEU A 90 3.38 -4.34 -0.19
CA LEU A 90 4.04 -5.00 -1.31
C LEU A 90 5.36 -5.67 -0.87
N CYS A 91 6.18 -4.99 -0.05
CA CYS A 91 7.39 -5.60 0.52
C CYS A 91 7.06 -6.82 1.40
N ASN A 92 5.99 -6.74 2.20
CA ASN A 92 5.53 -7.87 2.98
C ASN A 92 5.05 -9.03 2.09
N LEU A 93 4.27 -8.73 1.04
CA LEU A 93 3.78 -9.72 0.08
C LEU A 93 4.93 -10.42 -0.64
N TYR A 94 5.91 -9.66 -1.14
CA TYR A 94 7.15 -10.16 -1.71
C TYR A 94 7.84 -11.17 -0.78
N GLY A 95 8.10 -10.77 0.47
CA GLY A 95 8.79 -11.65 1.42
C GLY A 95 7.97 -12.90 1.79
N ARG A 96 6.63 -12.78 1.87
CA ARG A 96 5.76 -13.93 2.13
C ARG A 96 5.75 -14.91 0.96
N ALA A 97 5.70 -14.42 -0.28
CA ALA A 97 5.73 -15.26 -1.48
C ALA A 97 7.04 -16.06 -1.58
N LEU A 98 8.19 -15.44 -1.30
CA LEU A 98 9.47 -16.17 -1.29
C LEU A 98 9.53 -17.25 -0.21
N ARG A 99 9.04 -16.97 1.00
CA ARG A 99 9.01 -17.97 2.09
C ARG A 99 8.09 -19.14 1.77
N GLU A 100 6.93 -18.89 1.16
CA GLU A 100 6.01 -19.97 0.76
C GLU A 100 6.63 -20.83 -0.36
N MET A 101 7.41 -20.21 -1.25
CA MET A 101 8.12 -20.94 -2.29
C MET A 101 9.19 -21.87 -1.70
N GLU A 102 9.89 -21.44 -0.65
CA GLU A 102 10.85 -22.27 0.09
C GLU A 102 10.18 -23.47 0.78
N THR A 103 8.91 -23.36 1.20
CA THR A 103 8.16 -24.47 1.81
C THR A 103 7.58 -25.46 0.80
N CYS A 104 7.59 -25.13 -0.48
CA CYS A 104 7.17 -26.02 -1.57
C CYS A 104 8.28 -26.97 -2.06
N GLY A 105 9.54 -26.72 -1.70
CA GLY A 105 10.72 -27.50 -2.08
C GLY A 105 11.05 -28.62 -1.08
#